data_AF-A3XDL7-F1
#
_entry.id   AF-A3XDL7-F1
#
_cell.length_a   1.000
_cell.length_b   1.000
_cell.length_c   1.000
_cell.angle_alpha   90.00
_cell.angle_beta   90.00
_cell.angle_gamma   90.00
#
_symmetry.space_group_name_H-M   'P 1'
#
loop_
_entity.id
_entity.type
_entity.pdbx_description
1 polymer ?
#
loop_
_entity_poly.entity_id
_entity_poly.type
_entity_poly.pdbx_seq_one_letter_code
_entity_poly.pdbx_strand_id
1 'polypeptide(L)'
;MSGGLAGLLVATELARCQRGWQDKAMITRSHTKGDAPSTAVYSDCETFRYSLTRVWDPADKRVMFVMLNPSKATEVQNDPTIERCERRARALGFGGFQATNIFGIRATDPRVMRQAADPEGPDNKVAIRAGLDWADMVICAWGTHGAHRDQGRSIEALLRETGKPLHHLGLSKHGHPKHPLYIAYSQRPLLWT
;
A
#
# COMPACT_ATOMS: atom_id res chain seq x y z
N MET A 1 -19.64 15.74 -21.32
CA MET A 1 -19.59 14.42 -21.98
C MET A 1 -18.14 13.94 -22.15
N SER A 2 -17.42 13.73 -21.04
CA SER A 2 -15.98 13.36 -21.05
C SER A 2 -15.66 12.11 -20.20
N GLY A 3 -16.67 11.46 -19.61
CA GLY A 3 -16.49 10.27 -18.77
C GLY A 3 -16.35 8.94 -19.50
N GLY A 4 -16.58 8.91 -20.82
CA GLY A 4 -16.64 7.65 -21.60
C GLY A 4 -15.29 7.01 -21.90
N LEU A 5 -14.25 7.81 -22.19
CA LEU A 5 -12.93 7.29 -22.58
C LEU A 5 -12.11 6.78 -21.39
N ALA A 6 -12.24 7.39 -20.20
CA ALA A 6 -11.56 6.93 -19.00
C ALA A 6 -12.11 5.59 -18.49
N GLY A 7 -13.44 5.37 -18.57
CA GLY A 7 -14.06 4.11 -18.19
C GLY A 7 -13.73 2.95 -19.15
N LEU A 8 -13.55 3.24 -20.44
CA LEU A 8 -13.23 2.22 -21.45
C LEU A 8 -11.77 1.74 -21.38
N LEU A 9 -10.84 2.61 -20.97
CA LEU A 9 -9.42 2.25 -20.75
C LEU A 9 -9.25 1.34 -19.53
N VAL A 10 -9.96 1.64 -18.43
CA VAL A 10 -9.97 0.81 -17.20
C VAL A 10 -10.53 -0.59 -17.49
N ALA A 11 -11.55 -0.72 -18.34
CA ALA A 11 -12.13 -2.01 -18.70
C ALA A 11 -11.21 -2.89 -19.57
N THR A 12 -10.42 -2.28 -20.48
CA THR A 12 -9.52 -3.02 -21.38
C THR A 12 -8.21 -3.44 -20.72
N GLU A 13 -7.71 -2.70 -19.72
CA GLU A 13 -6.52 -3.08 -18.93
C GLU A 13 -6.83 -4.18 -17.90
N LEU A 14 -8.00 -4.15 -17.25
CA LEU A 14 -8.45 -5.22 -16.35
C LEU A 14 -8.60 -6.58 -17.07
N ALA A 15 -9.03 -6.57 -18.34
CA ALA A 15 -9.14 -7.78 -19.16
C ALA A 15 -7.78 -8.44 -19.49
N ARG A 16 -6.66 -7.69 -19.42
CA ARG A 16 -5.31 -8.28 -19.59
C ARG A 16 -4.88 -9.10 -18.37
N CYS A 17 -5.27 -8.69 -17.17
CA CYS A 17 -5.01 -9.43 -15.93
C CYS A 17 -5.88 -10.70 -15.84
N GLN A 18 -7.06 -10.72 -16.44
CA GLN A 18 -8.05 -11.81 -16.33
C GLN A 18 -7.82 -13.01 -17.26
N ARG A 19 -6.92 -12.91 -18.25
CA ARG A 19 -6.61 -14.02 -19.18
C ARG A 19 -5.51 -14.92 -18.60
N GLY A 20 -5.92 -15.87 -17.77
CA GLY A 20 -5.08 -16.99 -17.30
C GLY A 20 -4.31 -16.68 -16.01
N TRP A 21 -5.01 -16.78 -14.87
CA TRP A 21 -4.50 -16.52 -13.52
C TRP A 21 -3.52 -17.56 -12.97
N GLN A 22 -3.27 -18.66 -13.69
CA GLN A 22 -2.65 -19.83 -13.07
C GLN A 22 -1.11 -19.88 -13.11
N ASP A 23 -0.40 -19.05 -13.89
CA ASP A 23 1.06 -19.25 -14.08
C ASP A 23 1.93 -17.99 -14.29
N LYS A 24 1.45 -16.76 -14.03
CA LYS A 24 2.27 -15.56 -14.28
C LYS A 24 2.84 -14.93 -13.01
N ALA A 25 4.16 -14.88 -12.94
CA ALA A 25 4.91 -14.30 -11.83
C ALA A 25 4.75 -12.77 -11.73
N MET A 26 4.71 -12.25 -10.49
CA MET A 26 4.77 -10.81 -10.21
C MET A 26 6.05 -10.18 -10.78
N ILE A 27 5.96 -8.94 -11.26
CA ILE A 27 7.10 -8.17 -11.78
C ILE A 27 7.76 -7.43 -10.61
N THR A 28 9.05 -7.64 -10.40
CA THR A 28 9.85 -6.88 -9.45
C THR A 28 10.75 -5.90 -10.20
N ARG A 29 10.63 -4.61 -9.90
CA ARG A 29 11.52 -3.56 -10.41
C ARG A 29 12.33 -2.96 -9.27
N SER A 30 13.60 -2.69 -9.53
CA SER A 30 14.51 -2.13 -8.54
C SER A 30 15.26 -0.92 -9.09
N HIS A 31 15.56 0.01 -8.19
CA HIS A 31 16.38 1.18 -8.44
C HIS A 31 17.14 1.53 -7.15
N THR A 32 18.28 2.22 -7.26
CA THR A 32 18.98 2.75 -6.09
C THR A 32 19.07 4.26 -6.25
N LYS A 33 18.45 5.00 -5.33
CA LYS A 33 18.53 6.46 -5.31
C LYS A 33 19.25 6.90 -4.03
N GLY A 34 20.46 7.43 -4.18
CA GLY A 34 21.29 7.81 -3.03
C GLY A 34 21.65 6.59 -2.18
N ASP A 35 21.30 6.64 -0.89
CA ASP A 35 21.57 5.61 0.12
C ASP A 35 20.54 4.47 0.14
N ALA A 36 19.42 4.60 -0.58
CA ALA A 36 18.28 3.71 -0.41
C ALA A 36 18.02 2.82 -1.65
N PRO A 37 18.42 1.54 -1.62
CA PRO A 37 17.82 0.50 -2.42
C PRO A 37 16.30 0.54 -2.36
N SER A 38 15.69 0.47 -3.55
CA SER A 38 14.28 0.65 -3.77
C SER A 38 13.74 -0.47 -4.65
N THR A 39 12.64 -1.08 -4.23
CA THR A 39 11.99 -2.17 -4.96
C THR A 39 10.47 -1.97 -5.02
N ALA A 40 9.87 -2.18 -6.17
CA ALA A 40 8.42 -2.19 -6.37
C ALA A 40 7.98 -3.52 -6.98
N VAL A 41 6.92 -4.10 -6.43
CA VAL A 41 6.32 -5.35 -6.91
C VAL A 41 4.96 -5.03 -7.55
N TYR A 42 4.79 -5.47 -8.79
CA TYR A 42 3.60 -5.24 -9.61
C TYR A 42 2.98 -6.56 -10.07
N SER A 43 1.71 -6.53 -10.43
CA SER A 43 1.12 -7.58 -11.26
C SER A 43 1.83 -7.64 -12.63
N ASP A 44 1.74 -8.77 -13.31
CA ASP A 44 2.28 -8.97 -14.67
C ASP A 44 1.77 -7.95 -15.70
N CYS A 45 0.53 -7.47 -15.52
CA CYS A 45 -0.10 -6.43 -16.33
C CYS A 45 0.15 -5.01 -15.82
N GLU A 46 0.95 -4.85 -14.75
CA GLU A 46 1.31 -3.58 -14.11
C GLU A 46 0.15 -2.70 -13.59
N THR A 47 -1.09 -3.19 -13.70
CA THR A 47 -2.32 -2.53 -13.20
C THR A 47 -2.30 -2.41 -11.67
N PHE A 48 -1.78 -3.43 -11.01
CA PHE A 48 -1.65 -3.49 -9.56
C PHE A 48 -0.21 -3.23 -9.13
N ARG A 49 -0.02 -2.52 -8.02
CA ARG A 49 1.25 -2.46 -7.29
C ARG A 49 1.02 -3.00 -5.90
N TYR A 50 1.63 -4.14 -5.61
CA TYR A 50 1.40 -4.85 -4.37
C TYR A 50 2.30 -4.35 -3.23
N SER A 51 3.53 -3.92 -3.55
CA SER A 51 4.41 -3.32 -2.55
C SER A 51 5.38 -2.30 -3.14
N LEU A 52 5.83 -1.39 -2.28
CA LEU A 52 6.92 -0.46 -2.55
C LEU A 52 7.83 -0.39 -1.32
N THR A 53 9.08 -0.83 -1.46
CA THR A 53 10.05 -0.94 -0.36
C THR A 53 11.21 0.03 -0.57
N ARG A 54 11.68 0.64 0.52
CA ARG A 54 12.93 1.40 0.61
C ARG A 54 13.70 0.93 1.84
N VAL A 55 14.99 0.66 1.68
CA VAL A 55 15.88 0.29 2.77
C VAL A 55 17.12 1.15 2.66
N TRP A 56 17.46 1.92 3.69
CA TRP A 56 18.69 2.72 3.77
C TRP A 56 19.67 2.19 4.82
N ASP A 57 19.17 1.47 5.83
CA ASP A 57 19.98 0.72 6.79
C ASP A 57 19.37 -0.66 7.05
N PRO A 58 19.96 -1.75 6.55
CA PRO A 58 19.43 -3.09 6.75
C PRO A 58 19.65 -3.65 8.16
N ALA A 59 20.49 -3.02 8.99
CA ALA A 59 20.74 -3.45 10.37
C ALA A 59 19.67 -2.95 11.35
N ASP A 60 18.96 -1.88 10.98
CA ASP A 60 17.92 -1.27 11.78
C ASP A 60 16.53 -1.90 11.57
N LYS A 61 15.61 -1.57 12.48
CA LYS A 61 14.21 -2.02 12.41
C LYS A 61 13.52 -1.50 11.15
N ARG A 62 12.47 -2.19 10.74
CA ARG A 62 11.69 -1.90 9.52
C ARG A 62 10.23 -1.62 9.85
N VAL A 63 9.59 -0.73 9.08
CA VAL A 63 8.17 -0.38 9.27
C VAL A 63 7.35 -0.60 8.00
N MET A 64 6.21 -1.25 8.13
CA MET A 64 5.22 -1.38 7.06
C MET A 64 4.10 -0.37 7.27
N PHE A 65 3.73 0.35 6.20
CA PHE A 65 2.52 1.14 6.14
C PHE A 65 1.47 0.40 5.30
N VAL A 66 0.29 0.15 5.88
CA VAL A 66 -0.85 -0.47 5.19
C VAL A 66 -1.85 0.64 4.83
N MET A 67 -1.85 1.05 3.57
CA MET A 67 -2.58 2.24 3.10
C MET A 67 -3.77 1.88 2.21
N LEU A 68 -4.43 2.86 1.60
CA LEU A 68 -5.65 2.65 0.83
C LEU A 68 -5.40 1.94 -0.50
N ASN A 69 -4.82 2.65 -1.47
CA ASN A 69 -4.48 2.14 -2.79
C ASN A 69 -3.22 2.85 -3.34
N PRO A 70 -2.41 2.21 -4.18
CA PRO A 70 -1.25 2.82 -4.81
C PRO A 70 -1.60 4.03 -5.68
N SER A 71 -0.75 5.06 -5.66
CA SER A 71 -0.80 6.18 -6.60
C SER A 71 0.43 6.16 -7.52
N LYS A 72 1.10 7.30 -7.71
CA LYS A 72 2.11 7.55 -8.76
C LYS A 72 3.53 7.08 -8.42
N ALA A 73 3.81 6.75 -7.15
CA ALA A 73 5.15 6.31 -6.78
C ALA A 73 5.60 5.07 -7.57
N THR A 74 6.89 4.98 -7.85
CA THR A 74 7.54 3.81 -8.45
C THR A 74 8.80 3.50 -7.65
N GLU A 75 9.56 2.48 -8.04
CA GLU A 75 10.91 2.25 -7.54
C GLU A 75 11.86 3.45 -7.75
N VAL A 76 11.58 4.34 -8.70
CA VAL A 76 12.43 5.50 -9.00
C VAL A 76 12.03 6.75 -8.23
N GLN A 77 10.72 7.00 -8.10
CA GLN A 77 10.19 8.28 -7.61
C GLN A 77 9.13 8.11 -6.53
N ASN A 78 9.15 9.01 -5.55
CA ASN A 78 8.12 9.12 -4.53
C ASN A 78 6.95 9.97 -5.04
N ASP A 79 5.74 9.65 -4.57
CA ASP A 79 4.62 10.59 -4.55
C ASP A 79 4.53 11.26 -3.15
N PRO A 80 3.67 12.28 -2.93
CA PRO A 80 3.61 12.97 -1.65
C PRO A 80 3.33 12.07 -0.44
N THR A 81 2.58 10.98 -0.62
CA THR A 81 2.27 10.05 0.46
C THR A 81 3.48 9.21 0.81
N ILE A 82 4.15 8.64 -0.20
CA ILE A 82 5.36 7.84 -0.01
C ILE A 82 6.49 8.69 0.59
N GLU A 83 6.66 9.93 0.13
CA GLU A 83 7.62 10.87 0.73
C GLU A 83 7.35 11.10 2.22
N ARG A 84 6.08 11.24 2.62
CA ARG A 84 5.71 11.37 4.04
C ARG A 84 5.96 10.11 4.84
N CYS A 85 5.70 8.93 4.29
CA CYS A 85 5.98 7.66 4.95
C CYS A 85 7.48 7.48 5.17
N GLU A 86 8.29 7.76 4.15
CA GLU A 86 9.75 7.68 4.23
C GLU A 86 10.32 8.63 5.28
N ARG A 87 9.97 9.91 5.22
CA ARG A 87 10.42 10.91 6.22
C ARG A 87 10.03 10.52 7.63
N ARG A 88 8.81 10.00 7.81
CA ARG A 88 8.32 9.54 9.12
C ARG A 88 9.11 8.33 9.61
N ALA A 89 9.38 7.36 8.73
CA ALA A 89 10.16 6.17 9.09
C ALA A 89 11.57 6.56 9.52
N ARG A 90 12.26 7.43 8.75
CA ARG A 90 13.57 7.97 9.13
C ARG A 90 13.54 8.72 10.46
N ALA A 91 12.55 9.60 10.67
CA ALA A 91 12.39 10.35 11.93
C ALA A 91 12.03 9.48 13.15
N LEU A 92 11.60 8.25 12.93
CA LEU A 92 11.33 7.26 13.98
C LEU A 92 12.52 6.32 14.20
N GLY A 93 13.62 6.45 13.45
CA GLY A 93 14.81 5.61 13.59
C GLY A 93 14.66 4.23 12.97
N PHE A 94 13.81 4.06 11.96
CA PHE A 94 13.79 2.83 11.17
C PHE A 94 14.89 2.87 10.10
N GLY A 95 15.34 1.69 9.68
CA GLY A 95 16.29 1.46 8.58
C GLY A 95 15.63 1.26 7.21
N GLY A 96 14.32 1.07 7.19
CA GLY A 96 13.55 0.97 5.95
C GLY A 96 12.05 1.02 6.18
N PHE A 97 11.31 1.28 5.10
CA PHE A 97 9.86 1.12 5.09
C PHE A 97 9.36 0.33 3.88
N GLN A 98 8.20 -0.28 4.05
CA GLN A 98 7.43 -0.86 2.96
C GLN A 98 6.01 -0.30 2.97
N ALA A 99 5.55 0.19 1.82
CA ALA A 99 4.16 0.53 1.58
C ALA A 99 3.45 -0.64 0.92
N THR A 100 2.37 -1.09 1.55
CA THR A 100 1.36 -1.97 0.96
C THR A 100 0.00 -1.29 1.03
N ASN A 101 -1.00 -1.87 0.40
CA ASN A 101 -2.30 -1.23 0.25
C ASN A 101 -3.44 -2.25 0.36
N ILE A 102 -4.55 -1.86 0.97
CA ILE A 102 -5.72 -2.75 1.10
C ILE A 102 -6.40 -3.01 -0.27
N PHE A 103 -6.21 -2.12 -1.24
CA PHE A 103 -6.52 -2.33 -2.66
C PHE A 103 -5.24 -2.23 -3.48
N GLY A 104 -4.92 -3.22 -4.32
CA GLY A 104 -3.69 -3.24 -5.12
C GLY A 104 -3.74 -2.32 -6.35
N ILE A 105 -4.94 -1.90 -6.78
CA ILE A 105 -5.11 -1.14 -8.02
C ILE A 105 -4.42 0.23 -7.95
N ARG A 106 -3.60 0.55 -8.95
CA ARG A 106 -2.91 1.83 -9.06
C ARG A 106 -3.85 2.90 -9.58
N ALA A 107 -4.28 3.81 -8.71
CA ALA A 107 -5.19 4.90 -9.05
C ALA A 107 -4.93 6.13 -8.17
N THR A 108 -4.90 7.33 -8.77
CA THR A 108 -4.76 8.57 -7.97
C THR A 108 -6.07 9.00 -7.34
N ASP A 109 -7.20 8.86 -8.05
CA ASP A 109 -8.53 9.16 -7.52
C ASP A 109 -9.16 7.88 -6.94
N PRO A 110 -9.51 7.83 -5.64
CA PRO A 110 -10.24 6.71 -5.04
C PRO A 110 -11.55 6.36 -5.75
N ARG A 111 -12.16 7.26 -6.51
CA ARG A 111 -13.34 6.96 -7.34
C ARG A 111 -13.03 5.94 -8.44
N VAL A 112 -11.85 6.01 -9.04
CA VAL A 112 -11.42 5.02 -10.06
C VAL A 112 -11.23 3.66 -9.41
N MET A 113 -10.59 3.61 -8.23
CA MET A 113 -10.45 2.38 -7.45
C MET A 113 -11.83 1.77 -7.10
N ARG A 114 -12.81 2.59 -6.71
CA ARG A 114 -14.19 2.11 -6.42
C ARG A 114 -14.98 1.62 -7.63
N GLN A 115 -14.61 2.05 -8.83
CA GLN A 115 -15.28 1.65 -10.08
C GLN A 115 -14.70 0.37 -10.68
N ALA A 116 -13.49 -0.03 -10.28
CA ALA A 116 -12.89 -1.28 -10.73
C ALA A 116 -13.67 -2.48 -10.18
N ALA A 117 -13.77 -3.54 -11.00
CA ALA A 117 -14.49 -4.76 -10.62
C ALA A 117 -13.77 -5.57 -9.52
N ASP A 118 -12.44 -5.60 -9.59
CA ASP A 118 -11.54 -6.27 -8.64
C ASP A 118 -10.38 -5.32 -8.26
N PRO A 119 -10.65 -4.30 -7.44
CA PRO A 119 -9.63 -3.32 -7.04
C PRO A 119 -8.61 -3.91 -6.06
N GLU A 120 -8.95 -5.03 -5.42
CA GLU A 120 -8.04 -5.75 -4.51
C GLU A 120 -6.86 -6.31 -5.30
N GLY A 121 -7.12 -7.01 -6.40
CA GLY A 121 -6.12 -7.69 -7.21
C GLY A 121 -5.70 -9.05 -6.63
N PRO A 122 -5.32 -10.01 -7.50
CA PRO A 122 -5.14 -11.42 -7.13
C PRO A 122 -4.15 -11.66 -5.99
N ASP A 123 -2.98 -11.02 -6.03
CA ASP A 123 -1.86 -11.34 -5.14
C ASP A 123 -1.74 -10.37 -3.95
N ASN A 124 -2.71 -9.48 -3.77
CA ASN A 124 -2.57 -8.40 -2.81
C ASN A 124 -2.49 -8.91 -1.35
N LYS A 125 -3.28 -9.92 -0.99
CA LYS A 125 -3.20 -10.56 0.33
C LYS A 125 -1.87 -11.29 0.55
N VAL A 126 -1.29 -11.88 -0.51
CA VAL A 126 0.02 -12.54 -0.46
C VAL A 126 1.10 -11.50 -0.16
N ALA A 127 1.10 -10.37 -0.86
CA ALA A 127 2.06 -9.30 -0.62
C ALA A 127 1.89 -8.62 0.76
N ILE A 128 0.66 -8.46 1.25
CA ILE A 128 0.41 -7.94 2.61
C ILE A 128 1.02 -8.90 3.65
N ARG A 129 0.83 -10.22 3.51
CA ARG A 129 1.43 -11.21 4.43
C ARG A 129 2.96 -11.18 4.35
N ALA A 130 3.54 -11.13 3.16
CA ALA A 130 4.99 -10.99 3.00
C ALA A 130 5.53 -9.70 3.66
N GLY A 131 4.77 -8.59 3.58
CA GLY A 131 5.12 -7.34 4.26
C GLY A 131 5.02 -7.41 5.78
N LEU A 132 4.03 -8.15 6.31
CA LEU A 132 3.91 -8.43 7.74
C LEU A 132 5.13 -9.18 8.26
N ASP A 133 5.58 -10.21 7.53
CA ASP A 133 6.76 -11.01 7.90
C ASP A 133 8.04 -10.16 7.83
N TRP A 134 8.11 -9.25 6.87
CA TRP A 134 9.24 -8.35 6.68
C TRP A 134 9.35 -7.25 7.73
N ALA A 135 8.26 -6.69 8.25
CA ALA A 135 8.32 -5.50 9.11
C ALA A 135 8.42 -5.80 10.61
N ASP A 136 9.15 -4.97 11.36
CA ASP A 136 9.17 -5.00 12.82
C ASP A 136 8.00 -4.23 13.45
N MET A 137 7.48 -3.21 12.74
CA MET A 137 6.29 -2.44 13.13
C MET A 137 5.32 -2.33 11.95
N VAL A 138 4.01 -2.44 12.22
CA VAL A 138 2.95 -2.25 11.23
C VAL A 138 2.12 -1.03 11.60
N ILE A 139 2.04 -0.06 10.68
CA ILE A 139 1.20 1.14 10.81
C ILE A 139 0.07 1.06 9.77
N CYS A 140 -1.15 0.89 10.25
CA CYS A 140 -2.35 0.95 9.44
C CYS A 140 -2.73 2.41 9.15
N ALA A 141 -3.15 2.72 7.91
CA ALA A 141 -3.38 4.10 7.48
C ALA A 141 -4.25 4.25 6.20
N TRP A 142 -5.25 3.39 5.99
CA TRP A 142 -6.09 3.39 4.78
C TRP A 142 -7.24 4.42 4.76
N GLY A 143 -7.54 5.10 5.86
CA GLY A 143 -8.59 6.10 5.94
C GLY A 143 -10.01 5.54 5.79
N THR A 144 -11.00 6.43 5.72
CA THR A 144 -12.43 6.07 5.72
C THR A 144 -12.87 5.35 4.44
N HIS A 145 -12.14 5.51 3.34
CA HIS A 145 -12.44 4.79 2.10
C HIS A 145 -12.23 3.28 2.21
N GLY A 146 -11.52 2.79 3.22
CA GLY A 146 -11.44 1.35 3.50
C GLY A 146 -12.77 0.70 3.89
N ALA A 147 -13.83 1.47 4.18
CA ALA A 147 -15.18 0.92 4.33
C ALA A 147 -15.75 0.35 3.01
N HIS A 148 -15.20 0.75 1.87
CA HIS A 148 -15.61 0.21 0.58
C HIS A 148 -15.36 -1.30 0.53
N ARG A 149 -16.39 -2.08 0.17
CA ARG A 149 -16.35 -3.55 0.09
C ARG A 149 -15.97 -4.24 1.41
N ASP A 150 -16.10 -3.53 2.53
CA ASP A 150 -15.62 -3.95 3.86
C ASP A 150 -14.12 -4.30 3.89
N GLN A 151 -13.35 -3.79 2.93
CA GLN A 151 -11.98 -4.24 2.68
C GLN A 151 -11.04 -3.88 3.83
N GLY A 152 -11.23 -2.70 4.45
CA GLY A 152 -10.46 -2.28 5.61
C GLY A 152 -10.65 -3.24 6.79
N ARG A 153 -11.89 -3.71 7.04
CA ARG A 153 -12.17 -4.69 8.10
C ARG A 153 -11.60 -6.07 7.75
N SER A 154 -11.76 -6.50 6.50
CA SER A 154 -11.21 -7.76 5.99
C SER A 154 -9.68 -7.82 6.14
N ILE A 155 -8.97 -6.75 5.77
CA ILE A 155 -7.52 -6.67 5.96
C ILE A 155 -7.15 -6.52 7.43
N GLU A 156 -7.88 -5.75 8.23
CA GLU A 156 -7.63 -5.68 9.68
C GLU A 156 -7.70 -7.06 10.34
N ALA A 157 -8.73 -7.86 10.02
CA ALA A 157 -8.85 -9.24 10.53
C ALA A 157 -7.63 -10.09 10.13
N LEU A 158 -7.24 -10.05 8.85
CA LEU A 158 -6.04 -10.75 8.35
C LEU A 158 -4.76 -10.31 9.08
N LEU A 159 -4.60 -9.01 9.35
CA LEU A 159 -3.43 -8.49 10.06
C LEU A 159 -3.42 -9.00 11.51
N ARG A 160 -4.59 -9.00 12.18
CA ARG A 160 -4.74 -9.46 13.58
C ARG A 160 -4.54 -10.96 13.76
N GLU A 161 -4.86 -11.79 12.75
CA GLU A 161 -4.59 -13.24 12.77
C GLU A 161 -3.11 -13.57 13.06
N THR A 162 -2.18 -12.66 12.72
CA THR A 162 -0.74 -12.86 12.95
C THR A 162 -0.30 -12.64 14.40
N GLY A 163 -1.14 -12.03 15.25
CA GLY A 163 -0.78 -11.63 16.60
C GLY A 163 0.21 -10.46 16.69
N LYS A 164 0.70 -9.92 15.57
CA LYS A 164 1.63 -8.77 15.57
C LYS A 164 0.90 -7.49 16.01
N PRO A 165 1.48 -6.68 16.92
CA PRO A 165 0.90 -5.40 17.32
C PRO A 165 0.69 -4.45 16.14
N LEU A 166 -0.56 -4.04 15.94
CA LEU A 166 -0.93 -3.06 14.91
C LEU A 166 -0.88 -1.66 15.49
N HIS A 167 -0.38 -0.70 14.72
CA HIS A 167 -0.33 0.70 15.11
C HIS A 167 -1.13 1.57 14.15
N HIS A 168 -1.47 2.78 14.58
CA HIS A 168 -2.09 3.80 13.74
C HIS A 168 -1.56 5.20 14.06
N LEU A 169 -1.78 6.16 13.17
CA LEU A 169 -1.47 7.58 13.41
C LEU A 169 -2.66 8.38 13.94
N GLY A 170 -3.72 7.67 14.35
CA GLY A 170 -4.97 8.19 14.86
C GLY A 170 -6.14 7.55 14.13
N LEU A 171 -7.30 7.52 14.77
CA LEU A 171 -8.52 6.94 14.20
C LEU A 171 -9.52 8.03 13.82
N SER A 172 -10.31 7.77 12.78
CA SER A 172 -11.52 8.54 12.46
C SER A 172 -12.63 8.25 13.48
N LYS A 173 -13.73 9.03 13.43
CA LYS A 173 -14.92 8.78 14.26
C LYS A 173 -15.46 7.34 14.13
N HIS A 174 -15.28 6.72 12.97
CA HIS A 174 -15.74 5.36 12.67
C HIS A 174 -14.63 4.31 12.83
N GLY A 175 -13.54 4.62 13.53
CA GLY A 175 -12.47 3.66 13.82
C GLY A 175 -11.49 3.41 12.68
N HIS A 176 -11.66 4.02 11.50
CA HIS A 176 -10.68 3.86 10.41
C HIS A 176 -9.34 4.57 10.70
N PRO A 177 -8.19 3.94 10.44
CA PRO A 177 -6.88 4.53 10.68
C PRO A 177 -6.59 5.65 9.70
N LYS A 178 -6.23 6.83 10.20
CA LYS A 178 -6.05 8.04 9.40
C LYS A 178 -4.87 7.91 8.42
N HIS A 179 -5.08 8.42 7.21
CA HIS A 179 -4.07 8.47 6.15
C HIS A 179 -2.88 9.38 6.53
N PRO A 180 -1.62 9.02 6.23
CA PRO A 180 -0.45 9.71 6.78
C PRO A 180 -0.21 11.11 6.21
N LEU A 181 -0.75 11.40 5.00
CA LEU A 181 -0.47 12.63 4.24
C LEU A 181 -0.65 13.92 5.07
N TYR A 182 -1.66 13.97 5.94
CA TYR A 182 -2.00 15.17 6.70
C TYR A 182 -1.77 15.04 8.22
N ILE A 183 -1.07 14.00 8.66
CA ILE A 183 -0.77 13.83 10.09
C ILE A 183 0.57 14.45 10.44
N ALA A 184 0.61 15.29 11.48
CA ALA A 184 1.84 15.94 11.95
C ALA A 184 2.94 14.92 12.29
N TYR A 185 4.21 15.28 12.06
CA TYR A 185 5.33 14.37 12.36
C TYR A 185 5.52 14.12 13.87
N SER A 186 5.10 15.07 14.72
CA SER A 186 5.08 14.93 16.18
C SER A 186 4.13 13.83 16.66
N GLN A 187 3.09 13.48 15.88
CA GLN A 187 2.24 12.34 16.18
C GLN A 187 3.05 11.06 16.05
N ARG A 188 3.30 10.39 17.18
CA ARG A 188 3.91 9.05 17.20
C ARG A 188 2.86 7.98 16.86
N PRO A 189 3.28 6.81 16.31
CA PRO A 189 2.38 5.66 16.16
C PRO A 189 1.80 5.25 17.52
N LEU A 190 0.50 4.97 17.55
CA LEU A 190 -0.23 4.49 18.73
C LEU A 190 -0.63 3.04 18.51
N LEU A 191 -0.58 2.22 19.55
CA LEU A 191 -1.07 0.85 19.50
C LEU A 191 -2.57 0.83 19.21
N TRP A 192 -2.99 -0.02 18.28
CA TRP A 192 -4.39 -0.19 17.88
C TRP A 192 -5.01 -1.36 18.64
N THR A 193 -5.56 -1.03 19.81
CA THR A 193 -6.30 -1.94 20.69
C THR A 193 -7.69 -2.22 20.14
#